data_AF-A0A847WN56-F1
#
_entry.id   AF-A0A847WN56-F1
#
_cell.length_a   1.000
_cell.length_b   1.000
_cell.length_c   1.000
_cell.angle_alpha   90.00
_cell.angle_beta   90.00
_cell.angle_gamma   90.00
#
_symmetry.space_group_name_H-M   'P 1'
#
loop_
_entity.id
_entity.type
_entity.pdbx_description
1 polymer ?
#
loop_
_entity_poly.entity_id
_entity_poly.type
_entity_poly.pdbx_seq_one_letter_code
_entity_poly.pdbx_strand_id
1 'polypeptide(L)'
;MLYSEMFKIVKSLEFDKELEILKSGNQIISILRPSTLSKRFKNYDINKNFQIYLTEGKRKFRPNHLRLMIDLNLRVRSRPDLKEELLLIFDNIFYGKDPDEEIKKIENEKFGHYLNSLEVIANLAQLFIIEQDYCYHKESNFEPPTLFFQGWVREFIDSVKEIDNLCMSVCNFRPPSVKYTNKENAKHKKHDPNFQPLWYL
;
A
#
# COMPACT_ATOMS: atom_id res chain seq x y z
N MET A 1 6.30 -1.43 12.89
CA MET A 1 5.51 -2.57 13.45
C MET A 1 5.35 -3.70 12.41
N LEU A 2 5.38 -4.98 12.80
CA LEU A 2 5.17 -6.10 11.87
C LEU A 2 3.71 -6.22 11.38
N TYR A 3 3.51 -6.80 10.18
CA TYR A 3 2.18 -7.00 9.60
C TYR A 3 1.24 -7.75 10.54
N SER A 4 1.72 -8.84 11.16
CA SER A 4 0.91 -9.69 12.03
C SER A 4 0.46 -8.98 13.31
N GLU A 5 1.23 -8.00 13.79
CA GLU A 5 0.91 -7.19 14.95
C GLU A 5 -0.12 -6.11 14.58
N MET A 6 0.13 -5.38 13.50
CA MET A 6 -0.81 -4.38 12.98
C MET A 6 -2.17 -5.02 12.64
N PHE A 7 -2.15 -6.22 12.05
CA PHE A 7 -3.37 -6.94 11.73
C PHE A 7 -4.16 -7.37 12.96
N LYS A 8 -3.48 -7.73 14.06
CA LYS A 8 -4.16 -7.99 15.35
C LYS A 8 -4.84 -6.73 15.87
N ILE A 9 -4.16 -5.57 15.81
CA ILE A 9 -4.74 -4.27 16.20
C ILE A 9 -5.99 -3.96 15.37
N VAL A 10 -5.90 -4.12 14.05
CA VAL A 10 -7.04 -3.90 13.13
C VAL A 10 -8.21 -4.83 13.46
N LYS A 11 -7.96 -6.11 13.79
CA LYS A 11 -9.01 -7.06 14.18
C LYS A 11 -9.66 -6.68 15.51
N SER A 12 -8.89 -6.25 16.50
CA SER A 12 -9.38 -5.86 17.83
C SER A 12 -9.95 -4.44 17.91
N LEU A 13 -10.00 -3.70 16.80
CA LEU A 13 -10.45 -2.31 16.77
C LEU A 13 -11.90 -2.17 17.25
N GLU A 14 -12.12 -1.37 18.29
CA GLU A 14 -13.45 -1.05 18.82
C GLU A 14 -14.24 -0.18 17.82
N PHE A 15 -15.57 -0.29 17.86
CA PHE A 15 -16.43 0.57 17.04
C PHE A 15 -16.36 2.03 17.52
N ASP A 16 -16.38 2.94 16.55
CA ASP A 16 -16.43 4.39 16.71
C ASP A 16 -15.30 5.02 17.55
N LYS A 17 -14.26 4.24 17.85
CA LYS A 17 -13.07 4.68 18.54
C LYS A 17 -11.91 4.78 17.56
N GLU A 18 -11.46 6.00 17.37
CA GLU A 18 -10.29 6.26 16.56
C GLU A 18 -9.01 5.88 17.32
N LEU A 19 -8.12 5.16 16.63
CA LEU A 19 -6.83 4.77 17.15
C LEU A 19 -5.73 5.41 16.31
N GLU A 20 -4.87 6.18 16.95
CA GLU A 20 -3.63 6.68 16.34
C GLU A 20 -2.63 5.54 16.19
N ILE A 21 -2.11 5.37 14.97
CA ILE A 21 -1.16 4.31 14.61
C ILE A 21 0.26 4.86 14.51
N LEU A 22 0.39 6.06 13.93
CA LEU A 22 1.69 6.67 13.67
C LEU A 22 1.56 8.19 13.76
N LYS A 23 2.58 8.83 14.33
CA LYS A 23 2.78 10.28 14.28
C LYS A 23 4.18 10.61 13.79
N SER A 24 4.28 11.15 12.58
CA SER A 24 5.51 11.56 11.93
C SER A 24 5.48 13.07 11.68
N GLY A 25 6.11 13.84 12.57
CA GLY A 25 6.06 15.30 12.53
C GLY A 25 4.63 15.86 12.66
N ASN A 26 4.13 16.51 11.60
CA ASN A 26 2.77 17.07 11.52
C ASN A 26 1.77 16.12 10.82
N GLN A 27 2.19 14.88 10.53
CA GLN A 27 1.40 13.86 9.85
C GLN A 27 1.01 12.78 10.85
N ILE A 28 -0.28 12.42 10.86
CA ILE A 28 -0.81 11.37 11.75
C ILE A 28 -1.59 10.37 10.91
N ILE A 29 -1.27 9.08 11.07
CA ILE A 29 -2.09 7.98 10.57
C ILE A 29 -2.96 7.48 11.71
N SER A 30 -4.25 7.36 11.46
CA SER A 30 -5.21 6.77 12.40
C SER A 30 -6.15 5.82 11.70
N ILE A 31 -6.73 4.90 12.45
CA ILE A 31 -7.74 3.96 11.97
C ILE A 31 -9.02 4.04 12.80
N LEU A 32 -10.14 3.79 12.16
CA LEU A 32 -11.47 3.83 12.77
C LEU A 32 -12.37 2.74 12.19
N ARG A 33 -13.10 2.02 13.05
CA ARG A 33 -14.17 1.12 12.61
C ARG A 33 -15.53 1.76 12.87
N PRO A 34 -16.26 2.28 11.86
CA PRO A 34 -17.57 2.86 12.08
C PRO A 34 -18.62 1.78 12.43
N SER A 35 -19.47 2.06 13.42
CA SER A 35 -20.63 1.22 13.78
C SER A 35 -21.81 1.36 12.80
N THR A 36 -21.76 2.34 11.91
CA THR A 36 -22.80 2.60 10.91
C THR A 36 -22.22 2.58 9.50
N LEU A 37 -22.78 1.72 8.66
CA LEU A 37 -22.42 1.64 7.25
C LEU A 37 -23.22 2.67 6.45
N SER A 38 -22.57 3.32 5.48
CA SER A 38 -23.29 4.18 4.54
C SER A 38 -24.28 3.35 3.71
N LYS A 39 -25.33 3.98 3.18
CA LYS A 39 -26.33 3.32 2.31
C LYS A 39 -25.72 2.60 1.10
N ARG A 40 -24.52 2.99 0.65
CA ARG A 40 -23.79 2.37 -0.48
C ARG A 40 -23.14 1.04 -0.09
N PHE A 41 -22.85 0.82 1.18
CA PHE A 41 -22.12 -0.33 1.70
C PHE A 41 -22.99 -1.25 2.56
N LYS A 42 -24.30 -1.29 2.32
CA LYS A 42 -25.26 -2.09 3.11
C LYS A 42 -24.91 -3.58 3.21
N ASN A 43 -24.16 -4.10 2.23
CA ASN A 43 -23.79 -5.52 2.14
C ASN A 43 -22.38 -5.80 2.69
N TYR A 44 -21.68 -4.80 3.24
CA TYR A 44 -20.35 -5.00 3.82
C TYR A 44 -20.44 -5.61 5.22
N ASP A 45 -19.47 -6.47 5.55
CA ASP A 45 -19.30 -6.94 6.92
C ASP A 45 -18.77 -5.79 7.78
N ILE A 46 -19.62 -5.29 8.66
CA ILE A 46 -19.31 -4.17 9.55
C ILE A 46 -18.14 -4.47 10.48
N ASN A 47 -17.92 -5.73 10.84
CA ASN A 47 -16.83 -6.15 11.71
C ASN A 47 -15.46 -6.07 11.01
N LYS A 48 -15.46 -6.05 9.67
CA LYS A 48 -14.23 -5.98 8.86
C LYS A 48 -13.97 -4.58 8.32
N ASN A 49 -15.00 -3.76 8.19
CA ASN A 49 -14.93 -2.42 7.58
C ASN A 49 -14.24 -1.40 8.50
N PHE A 50 -12.90 -1.40 8.53
CA PHE A 50 -12.12 -0.30 9.10
C PHE A 50 -11.77 0.73 8.03
N GLN A 51 -11.49 1.96 8.47
CA GLN A 51 -11.13 3.08 7.61
C GLN A 51 -9.79 3.63 8.06
N ILE A 52 -8.95 3.99 7.08
CA ILE A 52 -7.65 4.62 7.29
C ILE A 52 -7.81 6.12 7.09
N TYR A 53 -7.28 6.90 8.04
CA TYR A 53 -7.24 8.36 8.00
C TYR A 53 -5.81 8.85 8.02
N LEU A 54 -5.59 9.94 7.28
CA LEU A 54 -4.36 10.72 7.30
C LEU A 54 -4.71 12.14 7.70
N THR A 55 -4.03 12.65 8.72
CA THR A 55 -4.12 14.04 9.16
C THR A 55 -2.82 14.75 8.80
N GLU A 56 -2.92 15.87 8.08
CA GLU A 56 -1.80 16.74 7.71
C GLU A 56 -2.09 18.15 8.20
N GLY A 57 -1.42 18.56 9.28
CA GLY A 57 -1.72 19.82 9.95
C GLY A 57 -3.18 19.88 10.42
N LYS A 58 -4.01 20.74 9.81
CA LYS A 58 -5.44 20.88 10.15
C LYS A 58 -6.37 20.01 9.30
N ARG A 59 -5.87 19.39 8.23
CA ARG A 59 -6.70 18.65 7.28
C ARG A 59 -6.68 17.17 7.63
N LYS A 60 -7.86 16.59 7.83
CA LYS A 60 -8.04 15.15 7.99
C LYS A 60 -8.84 14.59 6.83
N PHE A 61 -8.35 13.51 6.22
CA PHE A 61 -8.99 12.88 5.07
C PHE A 61 -8.67 11.38 5.02
N ARG A 62 -9.36 10.64 4.15
CA ARG A 62 -9.08 9.23 3.89
C ARG A 62 -8.17 9.13 2.66
N PRO A 63 -6.88 8.80 2.81
CA PRO A 63 -6.01 8.58 1.65
C PRO A 63 -6.51 7.36 0.88
N ASN A 64 -6.20 7.31 -0.42
CA ASN A 64 -6.45 6.14 -1.25
C ASN A 64 -5.11 5.55 -1.73
N HIS A 65 -5.18 4.35 -2.32
CA HIS A 65 -4.02 3.64 -2.84
C HIS A 65 -3.23 4.46 -3.87
N LEU A 66 -3.92 5.28 -4.67
CA LEU A 66 -3.30 6.11 -5.71
C LEU A 66 -2.35 7.17 -5.14
N ARG A 67 -2.64 7.75 -3.97
CA ARG A 67 -1.74 8.72 -3.32
C ARG A 67 -0.37 8.10 -3.04
N LEU A 68 -0.36 6.88 -2.52
CA LEU A 68 0.87 6.13 -2.24
C LEU A 68 1.64 5.84 -3.53
N MET A 69 0.93 5.38 -4.56
CA MET A 69 1.52 5.11 -5.88
C MET A 69 2.16 6.36 -6.50
N ILE A 70 1.47 7.51 -6.44
CA ILE A 70 2.00 8.79 -6.93
C ILE A 70 3.24 9.22 -6.13
N ASP A 71 3.19 9.12 -4.80
CA ASP A 71 4.34 9.46 -3.94
C ASP A 71 5.60 8.67 -4.32
N LEU A 72 5.45 7.36 -4.51
CA LEU A 72 6.56 6.48 -4.91
C LEU A 72 7.11 6.81 -6.29
N ASN A 73 6.24 7.12 -7.26
CA ASN A 73 6.68 7.58 -8.57
C ASN A 73 7.46 8.91 -8.48
N LEU A 74 6.99 9.86 -7.67
CA LEU A 74 7.69 11.14 -7.46
C LEU A 74 9.08 10.92 -6.85
N ARG A 75 9.20 10.01 -5.88
CA ARG A 75 10.48 9.66 -5.24
C ARG A 75 11.48 9.12 -6.24
N VAL A 76 11.10 8.09 -7.02
CA VAL A 76 11.98 7.49 -8.04
C VAL A 76 12.35 8.51 -9.10
N ARG A 77 11.41 9.36 -9.54
CA ARG A 77 11.74 10.43 -10.49
C ARG A 77 12.75 11.44 -9.93
N SER A 78 12.74 11.67 -8.63
CA SER A 78 13.71 12.56 -7.97
C SER A 78 15.05 11.87 -7.68
N ARG A 79 15.05 10.56 -7.45
CA ARG A 79 16.22 9.73 -7.13
C ARG A 79 16.14 8.39 -7.88
N PRO A 80 16.41 8.38 -9.21
CA PRO A 80 16.34 7.16 -10.01
C PRO A 80 17.34 6.10 -9.57
N ASP A 81 18.43 6.53 -8.93
CA ASP A 81 19.48 5.70 -8.35
C ASP A 81 18.98 4.82 -7.19
N LEU A 82 17.92 5.23 -6.48
CA LEU A 82 17.34 4.47 -5.36
C LEU A 82 16.15 3.58 -5.76
N LYS A 83 15.94 3.37 -7.06
CA LYS A 83 14.78 2.65 -7.57
C LYS A 83 14.73 1.21 -7.06
N GLU A 84 15.85 0.49 -7.13
CA GLU A 84 15.93 -0.92 -6.73
C GLU A 84 15.76 -1.07 -5.22
N GLU A 85 16.35 -0.18 -4.43
CA GLU A 85 16.17 -0.13 -2.98
C GLU A 85 14.72 0.12 -2.60
N LEU A 86 14.06 1.08 -3.26
CA LEU A 86 12.63 1.34 -3.04
C LEU A 86 11.78 0.11 -3.38
N LEU A 87 12.00 -0.52 -4.54
CA LEU A 87 11.28 -1.74 -4.91
C LEU A 87 11.45 -2.83 -3.84
N LEU A 88 12.69 -3.05 -3.38
CA LEU A 88 13.00 -4.06 -2.38
C LEU A 88 12.33 -3.77 -1.04
N ILE A 89 12.31 -2.51 -0.60
CA ILE A 89 11.63 -2.08 0.64
C ILE A 89 10.14 -2.39 0.56
N PHE A 90 9.46 -2.00 -0.52
CA PHE A 90 8.02 -2.21 -0.64
C PHE A 90 7.65 -3.67 -0.91
N ASP A 91 8.52 -4.45 -1.56
CA ASP A 91 8.38 -5.92 -1.61
C ASP A 91 8.51 -6.53 -0.22
N ASN A 92 9.49 -6.12 0.58
CA ASN A 92 9.66 -6.62 1.95
C ASN A 92 8.46 -6.28 2.84
N ILE A 93 7.91 -5.07 2.75
CA ILE A 93 6.69 -4.68 3.45
C ILE A 93 5.51 -5.58 3.04
N PHE A 94 5.38 -5.85 1.73
CA PHE A 94 4.37 -6.79 1.21
C PHE A 94 4.56 -8.20 1.77
N TYR A 95 5.79 -8.65 1.95
CA TYR A 95 6.14 -9.91 2.62
C TYR A 95 6.04 -9.88 4.15
N GLY A 96 5.48 -8.81 4.72
CA GLY A 96 5.18 -8.71 6.13
C GLY A 96 6.34 -8.24 7.02
N LYS A 97 7.43 -7.74 6.43
CA LYS A 97 8.50 -7.08 7.18
C LYS A 97 8.02 -5.76 7.77
N ASP A 98 8.76 -5.29 8.77
CA ASP A 98 8.44 -4.06 9.50
C ASP A 98 8.73 -2.83 8.61
N PRO A 99 7.73 -1.98 8.30
CA PRO A 99 7.93 -0.79 7.50
C PRO A 99 8.98 0.15 8.07
N ASP A 100 9.02 0.31 9.40
CA ASP A 100 9.91 1.26 10.06
C ASP A 100 11.37 0.79 10.04
N GLU A 101 11.60 -0.53 10.04
CA GLU A 101 12.94 -1.10 9.91
C GLU A 101 13.43 -1.11 8.46
N GLU A 102 12.56 -1.41 7.50
CA GLU A 102 12.94 -1.49 6.08
C GLU A 102 13.36 -0.11 5.53
N ILE A 103 12.68 0.96 5.94
CA ILE A 103 12.99 2.32 5.45
C ILE A 103 14.31 2.90 6.01
N LYS A 104 14.86 2.36 7.11
CA LYS A 104 16.14 2.83 7.69
C LYS A 104 17.28 2.80 6.68
N LYS A 105 17.22 1.88 5.71
CA LYS A 105 18.19 1.75 4.61
C LYS A 105 18.36 3.04 3.80
N ILE A 106 17.31 3.84 3.71
CA ILE A 106 17.25 5.08 2.90
C ILE A 106 16.72 6.28 3.71
N GLU A 107 16.69 6.19 5.04
CA GLU A 107 16.10 7.24 5.90
C GLU A 107 16.84 8.59 5.78
N ASN A 108 18.15 8.52 5.53
CA ASN A 108 19.02 9.69 5.41
C ASN A 108 19.01 10.28 4.00
N GLU A 109 18.36 9.62 3.04
CA GLU A 109 18.28 10.07 1.67
C GLU A 109 17.28 11.22 1.52
N LYS A 110 17.71 12.24 0.77
CA LYS A 110 16.86 13.40 0.48
C LYS A 110 16.14 13.19 -0.84
N PHE A 111 14.83 13.03 -0.78
CA PHE A 111 13.95 13.00 -1.96
C PHE A 111 13.54 14.43 -2.32
N GLY A 112 13.71 14.81 -3.58
CA GLY A 112 13.35 16.15 -4.05
C GLY A 112 11.84 16.34 -4.17
N HIS A 113 11.11 15.27 -4.49
CA HIS A 113 9.66 15.29 -4.69
C HIS A 113 9.00 14.15 -3.91
N TYR A 114 8.03 14.48 -3.06
CA TYR A 114 7.21 13.54 -2.30
C TYR A 114 5.95 14.25 -1.78
N LEU A 115 4.93 13.50 -1.41
CA LEU A 115 3.69 13.99 -0.78
C LEU A 115 3.74 13.83 0.75
N ASN A 116 4.27 12.71 1.23
CA ASN A 116 4.32 12.37 2.65
C ASN A 116 5.72 11.97 3.11
N SER A 117 5.97 11.88 4.42
CA SER A 117 7.22 11.29 4.90
C SER A 117 7.31 9.82 4.45
N LEU A 118 8.53 9.31 4.28
CA LEU A 118 8.72 7.92 3.86
C LEU A 118 8.12 6.94 4.88
N GLU A 119 8.26 7.27 6.18
CA GLU A 119 7.64 6.57 7.31
C GLU A 119 6.12 6.46 7.16
N VAL A 120 5.44 7.56 6.80
CA VAL A 120 3.99 7.56 6.56
C VAL A 120 3.63 6.69 5.36
N ILE A 121 4.38 6.78 4.27
CA ILE A 121 4.10 6.00 3.05
C ILE A 121 4.30 4.50 3.29
N ALA A 122 5.36 4.12 4.00
CA ALA A 122 5.64 2.73 4.32
C ALA A 122 4.56 2.11 5.24
N ASN A 123 4.13 2.84 6.27
CA ASN A 123 3.04 2.40 7.14
C ASN A 123 1.67 2.39 6.43
N LEU A 124 1.41 3.36 5.54
CA LEU A 124 0.21 3.33 4.68
C LEU A 124 0.21 2.12 3.74
N ALA A 125 1.35 1.71 3.17
CA ALA A 125 1.42 0.50 2.35
C ALA A 125 0.95 -0.72 3.14
N GLN A 126 1.51 -0.92 4.35
CA GLN A 126 1.12 -2.04 5.21
C GLN A 126 -0.39 -2.01 5.53
N LEU A 127 -0.95 -0.84 5.87
CA LEU A 127 -2.37 -0.69 6.16
C LEU A 127 -3.26 -0.97 4.94
N PHE A 128 -2.86 -0.57 3.73
CA PHE A 128 -3.60 -0.87 2.51
C PHE A 128 -3.54 -2.35 2.12
N ILE A 129 -2.42 -3.03 2.39
CA ILE A 129 -2.32 -4.48 2.24
C ILE A 129 -3.31 -5.16 3.20
N ILE A 130 -3.36 -4.74 4.47
CA ILE A 130 -4.30 -5.26 5.46
C ILE A 130 -5.75 -4.96 5.05
N GLU A 131 -6.04 -3.75 4.57
CA GLU A 131 -7.37 -3.38 4.07
C GLU A 131 -7.81 -4.34 2.97
N GLN A 132 -6.94 -4.63 2.00
CA GLN A 132 -7.28 -5.53 0.91
C GLN A 132 -7.37 -6.99 1.37
N ASP A 133 -6.49 -7.46 2.24
CA ASP A 133 -6.53 -8.83 2.78
C ASP A 133 -7.78 -9.08 3.64
N TYR A 134 -8.17 -8.10 4.46
CA TYR A 134 -9.24 -8.26 5.43
C TYR A 134 -10.64 -7.93 4.89
N CYS A 135 -10.76 -6.88 4.07
CA CYS A 135 -12.05 -6.35 3.62
C CYS A 135 -12.49 -6.92 2.26
N TYR A 136 -11.57 -7.42 1.43
CA TYR A 136 -11.92 -7.96 0.12
C TYR A 136 -12.60 -9.32 0.24
N HIS A 137 -13.80 -9.44 -0.33
CA HIS A 137 -14.67 -10.61 -0.20
C HIS A 137 -15.10 -11.21 -1.54
N LYS A 138 -14.66 -10.60 -2.65
CA LYS A 138 -14.98 -11.06 -3.99
C LYS A 138 -13.92 -12.03 -4.49
N GLU A 139 -14.23 -12.74 -5.56
CA GLU A 139 -13.20 -13.49 -6.28
C GLU A 139 -12.17 -12.52 -6.88
N SER A 140 -10.89 -12.90 -6.81
CA SER A 140 -9.78 -12.16 -7.39
C SER A 140 -9.11 -12.98 -8.49
N ASN A 141 -8.67 -12.33 -9.56
CA ASN A 141 -7.79 -12.93 -10.57
C ASN A 141 -6.34 -13.08 -10.08
N PHE A 142 -6.05 -12.58 -8.87
CA PHE A 142 -4.77 -12.64 -8.21
C PHE A 142 -4.89 -13.49 -6.94
N GLU A 143 -3.88 -14.31 -6.71
CA GLU A 143 -3.69 -15.08 -5.48
C GLU A 143 -2.26 -14.88 -4.98
N PRO A 144 -2.07 -14.18 -3.84
CA PRO A 144 -3.10 -13.57 -2.98
C PRO A 144 -3.80 -12.35 -3.64
N PRO A 145 -5.01 -11.94 -3.21
CA PRO A 145 -5.70 -10.77 -3.76
C PRO A 145 -4.90 -9.47 -3.65
N THR A 146 -4.13 -9.31 -2.56
CA THR A 146 -3.24 -8.17 -2.27
C THR A 146 -2.19 -7.93 -3.37
N LEU A 147 -1.89 -8.95 -4.19
CA LEU A 147 -0.95 -8.84 -5.30
C LEU A 147 -1.43 -7.86 -6.39
N PHE A 148 -2.74 -7.56 -6.47
CA PHE A 148 -3.24 -6.50 -7.34
C PHE A 148 -2.67 -5.12 -6.94
N PHE A 149 -2.69 -4.80 -5.65
CA PHE A 149 -2.13 -3.55 -5.13
C PHE A 149 -0.61 -3.56 -5.26
N GLN A 150 0.05 -4.66 -4.87
CA GLN A 150 1.51 -4.76 -4.97
C GLN A 150 2.02 -4.64 -6.40
N GLY A 151 1.33 -5.24 -7.37
CA GLY A 151 1.68 -5.10 -8.78
C GLY A 151 1.64 -3.65 -9.25
N TRP A 152 0.68 -2.85 -8.76
CA TRP A 152 0.64 -1.42 -9.04
C TRP A 152 1.73 -0.63 -8.32
N VAL A 153 2.05 -0.96 -7.07
CA VAL A 153 3.19 -0.37 -6.35
C VAL A 153 4.48 -0.56 -7.15
N ARG A 154 4.76 -1.80 -7.59
CA ARG A 154 5.92 -2.11 -8.45
C ARG A 154 5.89 -1.34 -9.77
N GLU A 155 4.72 -1.29 -10.42
CA GLU A 155 4.59 -0.57 -11.70
C GLU A 155 4.82 0.94 -11.55
N PHE A 156 4.35 1.58 -10.48
CA PHE A 156 4.58 3.02 -10.29
C PHE A 156 6.03 3.38 -9.96
N ILE A 157 6.78 2.43 -9.39
CA ILE A 157 8.21 2.60 -9.09
C ILE A 157 9.07 2.32 -10.34
N ASP A 158 8.78 1.27 -11.12
CA ASP A 158 9.64 0.83 -12.22
C ASP A 158 9.25 1.34 -13.63
N SER A 159 7.98 1.67 -13.86
CA SER A 159 7.48 1.91 -15.21
C SER A 159 8.08 3.14 -15.89
N VAL A 160 8.42 2.99 -17.17
CA VAL A 160 8.79 4.09 -18.07
C VAL A 160 7.58 4.92 -18.56
N LYS A 161 6.35 4.47 -18.26
CA LYS A 161 5.13 5.18 -18.65
C LYS A 161 5.02 6.51 -17.91
N GLU A 162 4.45 7.51 -18.57
CA GLU A 162 4.08 8.77 -17.95
C GLU A 162 3.09 8.55 -16.80
N ILE A 163 3.21 9.40 -15.77
CA ILE A 163 2.37 9.33 -14.57
C ILE A 163 0.87 9.47 -14.91
N ASP A 164 0.52 10.26 -15.92
CA ASP A 164 -0.85 10.43 -16.40
C ASP A 164 -1.44 9.11 -16.90
N ASN A 165 -0.67 8.36 -17.69
CA ASN A 165 -1.07 7.06 -18.22
C ASN A 165 -1.21 6.00 -17.11
N LEU A 166 -0.32 6.04 -16.11
CA LEU A 166 -0.42 5.18 -14.92
C LEU A 166 -1.67 5.51 -14.10
N CYS A 167 -1.89 6.78 -13.75
CA CYS A 167 -3.06 7.25 -13.02
C CYS A 167 -4.36 6.89 -13.76
N MET A 168 -4.44 7.14 -15.07
CA MET A 168 -5.60 6.79 -15.88
C MET A 168 -5.86 5.28 -15.90
N SER A 169 -4.82 4.45 -15.90
CA SER A 169 -4.97 2.99 -15.89
C SER A 169 -5.55 2.51 -14.56
N VAL A 170 -5.02 3.00 -13.44
CA VAL A 170 -5.52 2.67 -12.09
C VAL A 170 -6.96 3.14 -11.90
N CYS A 171 -7.27 4.39 -12.27
CA CYS A 171 -8.60 4.97 -12.12
C CYS A 171 -9.66 4.26 -12.98
N ASN A 172 -9.25 3.65 -14.10
CA ASN A 172 -10.12 2.82 -14.96
C ASN A 172 -10.15 1.35 -14.52
N PHE A 173 -9.68 1.03 -13.31
CA PHE A 173 -9.67 -0.33 -12.74
C PHE A 173 -8.94 -1.36 -13.62
N ARG A 174 -7.94 -0.93 -14.41
CA ARG A 174 -7.11 -1.87 -15.14
C ARG A 174 -6.24 -2.66 -14.15
N PRO A 175 -5.93 -3.94 -14.43
CA PRO A 175 -4.91 -4.64 -13.67
C PRO A 175 -3.52 -4.07 -13.96
N PRO A 176 -2.57 -4.21 -13.02
CA PRO A 176 -1.18 -3.89 -13.29
C PRO A 176 -0.63 -4.79 -14.40
N SER A 177 0.47 -4.35 -15.01
CA SER A 177 1.15 -5.10 -16.06
C SER A 177 1.60 -6.46 -15.54
N VAL A 178 1.29 -7.51 -16.30
CA VAL A 178 1.48 -8.91 -15.91
C VAL A 178 2.93 -9.21 -15.48
N LYS A 179 3.94 -8.50 -16.00
CA LYS A 179 5.34 -8.69 -15.61
C LYS A 179 5.60 -8.52 -14.11
N TYR A 180 4.84 -7.65 -13.44
CA TYR A 180 5.02 -7.34 -12.01
C TYR A 180 4.36 -8.34 -11.06
N THR A 181 3.55 -9.27 -11.58
CA THR A 181 2.76 -10.19 -10.75
C THR A 181 2.84 -11.65 -11.21
N ASN A 182 3.31 -11.92 -12.42
CA ASN A 182 3.16 -13.22 -13.08
C ASN A 182 3.84 -14.40 -12.37
N LYS A 183 5.01 -14.21 -11.77
CA LYS A 183 5.73 -15.25 -11.04
C LYS A 183 5.16 -15.48 -9.65
N GLU A 184 4.53 -14.46 -9.07
CA GLU A 184 4.01 -14.53 -7.71
C GLU A 184 2.52 -14.92 -7.65
N ASN A 185 1.76 -14.64 -8.71
CA ASN A 185 0.34 -14.97 -8.76
C ASN A 185 0.13 -16.48 -8.91
N ALA A 186 -0.37 -17.17 -7.88
CA ALA A 186 -0.61 -18.61 -7.90
C ALA A 186 -1.61 -19.05 -8.99
N LYS A 187 -2.48 -18.13 -9.46
CA LYS A 187 -3.43 -18.38 -10.55
C LYS A 187 -2.84 -18.22 -11.96
N HIS A 188 -1.59 -17.76 -12.07
CA HIS A 188 -0.97 -17.46 -13.36
C HIS A 188 -0.08 -18.62 -13.85
N LYS A 189 -0.07 -18.87 -15.16
CA LYS A 189 0.70 -19.99 -15.78
C LYS A 189 2.22 -19.91 -15.57
N LYS A 190 2.74 -18.72 -15.30
CA LYS A 190 4.17 -18.46 -15.05
C LYS A 190 4.50 -18.39 -13.55
N HIS A 191 3.59 -18.82 -12.68
CA HIS A 191 3.84 -18.86 -11.25
C HIS A 191 5.09 -19.68 -10.95
N ASP A 192 5.97 -19.13 -10.13
CA ASP A 192 7.25 -19.71 -9.76
C ASP A 192 7.46 -19.44 -8.26
N PRO A 193 7.28 -20.43 -7.38
CA PRO A 193 7.45 -20.21 -5.94
C PRO A 193 8.89 -19.88 -5.52
N ASN A 194 9.87 -20.01 -6.43
CA ASN A 194 11.29 -19.77 -6.17
C ASN A 194 11.83 -18.58 -6.98
N PHE A 195 10.99 -17.61 -7.32
CA PHE A 195 11.43 -16.40 -8.02
C PHE A 195 12.52 -15.67 -7.21
N GLN A 196 13.46 -15.07 -7.93
CA GLN A 196 14.48 -14.21 -7.31
C GLN A 196 13.88 -12.83 -6.97
N PRO A 197 14.35 -12.14 -5.92
CA PRO A 197 13.93 -10.76 -5.65
C PRO A 197 14.05 -9.88 -6.89
N LEU A 198 13.10 -8.96 -7.07
CA LEU A 198 13.09 -8.01 -8.20
C LEU A 198 13.09 -8.66 -9.60
N TRP A 199 12.59 -9.89 -9.76
CA TRP A 199 12.55 -10.64 -11.04
C TRP A 199 11.86 -9.93 -12.22
N TYR A 200 11.15 -8.85 -11.95
CA TYR A 200 10.33 -8.07 -12.88
C TYR A 200 11.05 -6.85 -13.47
N LEU A 201 12.30 -6.63 -13.04
CA LEU A 201 13.24 -5.68 -13.63
C LEU A 201 13.80 -6.19 -14.97
#